data_AF-A0A916RCM2-F1
#
_entry.id   AF-A0A916RCM2-F1
#
_cell.length_a   1.000
_cell.length_b   1.000
_cell.length_c   1.000
_cell.angle_alpha   90.00
_cell.angle_beta   90.00
_cell.angle_gamma   90.00
#
_symmetry.space_group_name_H-M   'P 1'
#
loop_
_entity.id
_entity.type
_entity.pdbx_description
1 polymer ?
#
loop_
_entity_poly.entity_id
_entity_poly.type
_entity_poly.pdbx_seq_one_letter_code
_entity_poly.pdbx_strand_id
1 'polypeptide(L)'
;MKFTWFGEKTIRLQMAGRIIVVDPDKAPEQIDKAELISGADNVLAFADPLTNEIDLATWKLPSPRALIDQGGSADVEFQRVARAGMIAQSSEEGGLLLADARQQVAWGRWADGLVVILLGNADACASAGLAMLEQSRPKMIALACGEDGLDDAIARLRPHVGRTPLQVLEPNLAVEV
;
A
#
# COMPACT_ATOMS: atom_id res chain seq x y z
N MET A 1 -7.90 -0.23 -9.73
CA MET A 1 -6.49 -0.05 -9.28
C MET A 1 -5.78 -1.40 -9.38
N LYS A 2 -4.49 -1.43 -9.77
CA LYS A 2 -3.72 -2.69 -9.87
C LYS A 2 -2.32 -2.54 -9.30
N PHE A 3 -1.80 -3.55 -8.60
CA PHE A 3 -0.43 -3.53 -8.08
C PHE A 3 0.26 -4.90 -8.19
N THR A 4 1.59 -4.88 -8.20
CA THR A 4 2.45 -6.07 -8.19
C THR A 4 3.57 -5.84 -7.21
N TRP A 5 3.75 -6.77 -6.27
CA TRP A 5 4.89 -6.78 -5.36
C TRP A 5 6.00 -7.66 -5.93
N PHE A 6 7.23 -7.18 -5.88
CA PHE A 6 8.38 -7.89 -6.44
C PHE A 6 9.30 -8.47 -5.35
N GLY A 7 9.10 -8.08 -4.08
CA GLY A 7 10.01 -8.39 -2.98
C GLY A 7 10.40 -7.12 -2.22
N GLU A 8 10.82 -7.28 -0.96
CA GLU A 8 11.20 -6.17 -0.08
C GLU A 8 10.14 -5.04 -0.08
N LYS A 9 10.51 -3.82 -0.50
CA LYS A 9 9.63 -2.66 -0.63
C LYS A 9 9.25 -2.34 -2.08
N THR A 10 9.65 -3.18 -3.02
CA THR A 10 9.50 -2.91 -4.44
C THR A 10 8.11 -3.25 -4.93
N ILE A 11 7.38 -2.24 -5.38
CA ILE A 11 6.03 -2.36 -5.92
C ILE A 11 5.91 -1.60 -7.23
N ARG A 12 5.18 -2.18 -8.18
CA ARG A 12 4.62 -1.48 -9.33
C ARG A 12 3.12 -1.29 -9.11
N LEU A 13 2.66 -0.04 -9.16
CA LEU A 13 1.28 0.37 -8.97
C LEU A 13 0.76 1.01 -10.26
N GLN A 14 -0.45 0.63 -10.66
CA GLN A 14 -1.23 1.29 -11.69
C GLN A 14 -2.45 1.93 -11.02
N MET A 15 -2.49 3.26 -11.06
CA MET A 15 -3.56 4.05 -10.47
C MET A 15 -3.87 5.27 -11.36
N ALA A 16 -5.15 5.52 -11.62
CA ALA A 16 -5.65 6.64 -12.42
C ALA A 16 -4.97 6.77 -13.80
N GLY A 17 -4.72 5.62 -14.45
CA GLY A 17 -4.02 5.57 -15.74
C GLY A 17 -2.51 5.80 -15.67
N ARG A 18 -1.93 5.99 -14.47
CA ARG A 18 -0.49 6.20 -14.25
C ARG A 18 0.19 4.93 -13.75
N ILE A 19 1.44 4.73 -14.17
CA ILE A 19 2.31 3.67 -13.71
C ILE A 19 3.33 4.26 -12.73
N ILE A 20 3.35 3.72 -11.52
CA ILE A 20 4.20 4.18 -10.43
C ILE A 20 5.06 3.00 -9.97
N VAL A 21 6.36 3.23 -9.80
CA VAL A 21 7.30 2.23 -9.30
C VAL A 21 7.92 2.74 -8.01
N VAL A 22 7.85 1.92 -6.95
CA VAL A 22 8.42 2.24 -5.63
C VAL A 22 9.66 1.39 -5.40
N ASP A 23 10.74 2.02 -4.94
CA ASP A 23 12.02 1.39 -4.58
C ASP A 23 12.52 0.38 -5.64
N PRO A 24 12.67 0.76 -6.92
CA PRO A 24 13.17 -0.17 -7.95
C PRO A 24 14.63 -0.62 -7.67
N ASP A 25 15.39 0.17 -6.92
CA ASP A 25 16.75 -0.18 -6.45
C ASP A 25 16.77 -1.27 -5.38
N LYS A 26 15.60 -1.67 -4.87
CA LYS A 26 15.43 -2.76 -3.91
C LYS A 26 14.82 -4.02 -4.53
N ALA A 27 14.62 -4.02 -5.85
CA ALA A 27 14.10 -5.18 -6.55
C ALA A 27 15.07 -6.37 -6.35
N PRO A 28 14.55 -7.61 -6.20
CA PRO A 28 15.42 -8.78 -6.17
C PRO A 28 16.27 -8.91 -7.43
N GLU A 29 17.42 -9.58 -7.33
CA GLU A 29 18.41 -9.68 -8.42
C GLU A 29 17.83 -10.26 -9.72
N GLN A 30 16.78 -11.07 -9.64
CA GLN A 30 16.12 -11.68 -10.79
C GLN A 30 15.24 -10.70 -11.58
N ILE A 31 14.96 -9.51 -11.03
CA ILE A 31 14.12 -8.49 -11.65
C ILE A 31 15.00 -7.44 -12.31
N ASP A 32 14.89 -7.32 -13.63
CA ASP A 32 15.58 -6.25 -14.35
C ASP A 32 14.96 -4.89 -13.99
N LYS A 33 15.75 -4.05 -13.33
CA LYS A 33 15.36 -2.69 -12.95
C LYS A 33 14.91 -1.86 -14.16
N ALA A 34 15.61 -1.97 -15.30
CA ALA A 34 15.30 -1.19 -16.49
C ALA A 34 13.95 -1.59 -17.08
N GLU A 35 13.62 -2.89 -17.07
CA GLU A 35 12.29 -3.36 -17.47
C GLU A 35 11.22 -2.92 -16.46
N LEU A 36 11.51 -2.99 -15.17
CA LEU A 36 10.56 -2.61 -14.11
C LEU A 36 10.14 -1.14 -14.20
N ILE A 37 11.08 -0.23 -14.47
CA ILE A 37 10.81 1.22 -14.61
C ILE A 37 10.34 1.60 -16.02
N SER A 38 10.38 0.68 -16.98
CA SER A 38 9.95 0.96 -18.35
C SER A 38 8.47 1.34 -18.39
N GLY A 39 8.19 2.53 -18.93
CA GLY A 39 6.84 3.10 -18.98
C GLY A 39 6.30 3.58 -17.63
N ALA A 40 7.14 3.72 -16.60
CA ALA A 40 6.73 4.36 -15.35
C ALA A 40 6.60 5.88 -15.54
N ASP A 41 5.46 6.45 -15.15
CA ASP A 41 5.24 7.88 -15.04
C ASP A 41 5.98 8.47 -13.83
N ASN A 42 6.06 7.68 -12.75
CA ASN A 42 6.70 8.06 -11.50
C ASN A 42 7.58 6.93 -10.97
N VAL A 43 8.78 7.28 -10.52
CA VAL A 43 9.67 6.40 -9.77
C VAL A 43 9.95 7.06 -8.42
N LEU A 44 9.55 6.38 -7.35
CA LEU A 44 9.58 6.92 -5.99
C LEU A 44 10.47 6.05 -5.12
N ALA A 45 11.20 6.66 -4.19
CA ALA A 45 11.80 5.93 -3.09
C ALA A 45 10.81 5.88 -1.90
N PHE A 46 10.74 4.76 -1.20
CA PHE A 46 9.88 4.62 -0.02
C PHE A 46 10.27 5.61 1.09
N ALA A 47 11.55 5.96 1.15
CA ALA A 47 12.11 6.93 2.10
C ALA A 47 12.32 8.33 1.50
N ASP A 48 11.74 8.63 0.33
CA ASP A 48 11.98 9.89 -0.37
C ASP A 48 11.54 11.10 0.47
N PRO A 49 12.42 12.09 0.74
CA PRO A 49 12.05 13.34 1.39
C PRO A 49 11.09 14.22 0.57
N LEU A 50 10.86 13.93 -0.72
CA LEU A 50 10.01 14.72 -1.62
C LEU A 50 8.50 14.55 -1.39
N THR A 51 8.06 13.61 -0.53
CA THR A 51 6.64 13.43 -0.22
C THR A 51 6.22 14.26 1.00
N ASN A 52 5.19 15.09 0.81
CA ASN A 52 4.57 15.85 1.90
C ASN A 52 4.17 14.88 3.02
N GLU A 53 4.78 15.03 4.19
CA GLU A 53 4.40 14.27 5.37
C GLU A 53 3.03 14.73 5.85
N ILE A 54 2.15 13.76 6.12
CA ILE A 54 0.79 14.04 6.59
C ILE A 54 0.70 13.90 8.10
N ASP A 55 -0.08 14.78 8.71
CA ASP A 55 -0.53 14.62 10.08
C ASP A 55 -1.73 13.65 10.12
N LEU A 56 -1.48 12.40 10.55
CA LEU A 56 -2.51 11.36 10.64
C LEU A 56 -3.66 11.70 11.59
N ALA A 57 -3.48 12.66 12.51
CA ALA A 57 -4.55 13.09 13.42
C ALA A 57 -5.64 13.89 12.68
N THR A 58 -5.27 14.58 11.60
CA THR A 58 -6.15 15.46 10.83
C THR A 58 -6.42 14.97 9.42
N TRP A 59 -5.58 14.08 8.89
CA TRP A 59 -5.70 13.55 7.55
C TRP A 59 -6.92 12.65 7.37
N LYS A 60 -7.53 12.72 6.20
CA LYS A 60 -8.64 11.86 5.77
C LYS A 60 -8.47 11.50 4.31
N LEU A 61 -8.83 10.26 3.98
CA LEU A 61 -8.95 9.85 2.59
C LEU A 61 -10.00 10.73 1.89
N PRO A 62 -9.67 11.40 0.77
CA PRO A 62 -10.64 12.19 0.03
C PRO A 62 -11.82 11.34 -0.41
N SER A 63 -13.02 11.93 -0.34
CA SER A 63 -14.21 11.28 -0.88
C SER A 63 -14.14 11.27 -2.41
N PRO A 64 -14.60 10.20 -3.08
CA PRO A 64 -14.67 10.17 -4.53
C PRO A 64 -15.46 11.38 -5.06
N ARG A 65 -14.94 12.08 -6.07
CA ARG A 65 -15.63 13.24 -6.66
C ARG A 65 -16.88 12.77 -7.41
N ALA A 66 -17.92 13.60 -7.40
CA ALA A 66 -19.13 13.33 -8.18
C ALA A 66 -18.81 13.32 -9.67
N LEU A 67 -19.48 12.44 -10.44
CA LEU A 67 -19.29 12.27 -11.89
C LEU A 67 -19.42 13.58 -12.69
N ILE A 68 -20.18 14.55 -12.18
CA ILE A 68 -20.40 15.86 -12.82
C ILE A 68 -19.19 16.81 -12.71
N ASP A 69 -18.25 16.51 -11.80
CA ASP A 69 -17.06 17.32 -11.54
C ASP A 69 -15.78 16.73 -12.17
N GLN A 70 -15.90 15.65 -12.96
CA GLN A 70 -14.79 14.91 -13.62
C GLN A 70 -14.20 15.64 -14.84
N GLY A 71 -14.12 16.97 -14.79
CA GLY A 71 -13.60 17.82 -15.88
C GLY A 71 -12.07 17.94 -15.92
N GLY A 72 -11.31 17.03 -15.33
CA GLY A 72 -9.84 17.13 -15.23
C GLY A 72 -9.13 15.77 -15.19
N SER A 73 -7.85 15.76 -15.52
CA SER A 73 -6.96 14.59 -15.39
C SER A 73 -6.99 14.06 -13.96
N ALA A 74 -7.19 12.76 -13.80
CA ALA A 74 -7.14 12.10 -12.51
C ALA A 74 -5.69 12.05 -12.02
N ASP A 75 -5.32 13.02 -11.18
CA ASP A 75 -3.99 13.06 -10.58
C ASP A 75 -3.87 12.05 -9.44
N VAL A 76 -2.73 11.35 -9.42
CA VAL A 76 -2.32 10.54 -8.27
C VAL A 76 -1.48 11.41 -7.35
N GLU A 77 -1.93 11.57 -6.11
CA GLU A 77 -1.20 12.27 -5.07
C GLU A 77 -0.43 11.28 -4.19
N PHE A 78 0.79 11.67 -3.81
CA PHE A 78 1.66 10.88 -2.93
C PHE A 78 1.93 11.64 -1.64
N GLN A 79 1.75 10.95 -0.53
CA GLN A 79 1.90 11.51 0.81
C GLN A 79 2.63 10.53 1.71
N ARG A 80 3.43 11.07 2.63
CA ARG A 80 4.27 10.26 3.50
C ARG A 80 3.62 10.05 4.87
N VAL A 81 3.63 8.81 5.33
CA VAL A 81 3.26 8.45 6.69
C VAL A 81 4.52 8.35 7.53
N ALA A 82 5.08 9.50 7.92
CA ALA A 82 6.33 9.62 8.68
C ALA A 82 7.46 8.72 8.13
N ARG A 83 7.89 7.71 8.90
CA ARG A 83 8.84 6.67 8.46
C ARG A 83 8.15 5.34 8.13
N ALA A 84 6.86 5.26 8.39
CA ALA A 84 6.12 4.02 8.35
C ALA A 84 5.57 3.68 6.97
N GLY A 85 5.40 4.65 6.07
CA GLY A 85 4.80 4.33 4.78
C GLY A 85 4.60 5.50 3.85
N MET A 86 3.95 5.18 2.74
CA MET A 86 3.53 6.11 1.71
C MET A 86 2.09 5.80 1.30
N ILE A 87 1.28 6.85 1.18
CA ILE A 87 -0.08 6.78 0.62
C ILE A 87 -0.02 7.27 -0.82
N ALA A 88 -0.59 6.49 -1.73
CA ALA A 88 -0.94 6.91 -3.08
C ALA A 88 -2.47 7.01 -3.15
N GLN A 89 -2.99 8.13 -3.65
CA GLN A 89 -4.43 8.33 -3.73
C GLN A 89 -4.87 8.97 -5.05
N SER A 90 -6.06 8.58 -5.49
CA SER A 90 -6.78 9.20 -6.59
C SER A 90 -8.24 9.40 -6.20
N SER A 91 -8.84 10.48 -6.69
CA SER A 91 -10.27 10.74 -6.48
C SER A 91 -11.19 9.74 -7.17
N GLU A 92 -10.69 8.94 -8.12
CA GLU A 92 -11.46 7.95 -8.87
C GLU A 92 -11.33 6.55 -8.29
N GLU A 93 -10.13 6.18 -7.83
CA GLU A 93 -9.81 4.81 -7.43
C GLU A 93 -9.61 4.63 -5.91
N GLY A 94 -9.65 5.71 -5.14
CA GLY A 94 -9.44 5.70 -3.69
C GLY A 94 -7.95 5.75 -3.32
N GLY A 95 -7.62 5.20 -2.15
CA GLY A 95 -6.28 5.27 -1.59
C GLY A 95 -5.65 3.91 -1.32
N LEU A 96 -4.34 3.85 -1.52
CA LEU A 96 -3.49 2.72 -1.19
C LEU A 96 -2.38 3.18 -0.25
N LEU A 97 -2.22 2.49 0.88
CA LEU A 97 -1.11 2.66 1.80
C LEU A 97 -0.11 1.51 1.61
N LEU A 98 1.14 1.87 1.33
CA LEU A 98 2.28 0.97 1.43
C LEU A 98 2.97 1.20 2.78
N ALA A 99 2.89 0.25 3.70
CA ALA A 99 3.38 0.39 5.07
C ALA A 99 4.49 -0.63 5.41
N ASP A 100 5.59 -0.16 5.97
CA ASP A 100 6.62 -1.01 6.59
C ASP A 100 6.10 -1.50 7.94
N ALA A 101 5.74 -2.79 8.00
CA ALA A 101 5.09 -3.39 9.16
C ALA A 101 5.96 -3.41 10.42
N ARG A 102 7.26 -3.12 10.30
CA ARG A 102 8.19 -3.01 11.45
C ARG A 102 8.13 -1.63 12.12
N GLN A 103 7.53 -0.64 11.45
CA GLN A 103 7.39 0.70 11.97
C GLN A 103 6.04 0.84 12.68
N GLN A 104 6.02 1.58 13.79
CA GLN A 104 4.77 1.90 14.45
C GLN A 104 3.98 2.92 13.63
N VAL A 105 2.71 2.62 13.42
CA VAL A 105 1.74 3.52 12.81
C VAL A 105 0.69 3.86 13.85
N ALA A 106 0.39 5.15 14.01
CA ALA A 106 -0.75 5.60 14.79
C ALA A 106 -2.03 5.34 13.98
N TRP A 107 -2.48 4.08 13.98
CA TRP A 107 -3.70 3.67 13.28
C TRP A 107 -4.91 4.42 13.82
N GLY A 108 -5.88 4.63 12.93
CA GLY A 108 -7.14 5.27 13.26
C GLY A 108 -8.07 5.22 12.06
N ARG A 109 -9.25 5.84 12.19
CA ARG A 109 -10.27 5.89 11.13
C ARG A 109 -9.80 6.52 9.83
N TRP A 110 -8.67 7.22 9.84
CA TRP A 110 -8.05 7.72 8.62
C TRP A 110 -7.71 6.59 7.64
N ALA A 111 -7.44 5.37 8.15
CA ALA A 111 -7.16 4.20 7.33
C ALA A 111 -8.42 3.48 6.82
N ASP A 112 -9.61 3.94 7.19
CA ASP A 112 -10.87 3.36 6.72
C ASP A 112 -10.96 3.48 5.19
N GLY A 113 -11.34 2.39 4.52
CA GLY A 113 -11.47 2.35 3.07
C GLY A 113 -10.16 2.33 2.28
N LEU A 114 -8.99 2.39 2.92
CA LEU A 114 -7.71 2.21 2.24
C LEU A 114 -7.49 0.74 1.84
N VAL A 115 -6.82 0.54 0.71
CA VAL A 115 -6.08 -0.70 0.44
C VAL A 115 -4.75 -0.61 1.19
N VAL A 116 -4.48 -1.52 2.12
CA VAL A 116 -3.27 -1.48 2.93
C VAL A 116 -2.37 -2.65 2.59
N ILE A 117 -1.16 -2.35 2.11
CA ILE A 117 -0.11 -3.33 1.86
C ILE A 117 0.91 -3.27 3.00
N LEU A 118 1.02 -4.35 3.77
CA LEU A 118 1.98 -4.50 4.86
C LEU A 118 3.23 -5.21 4.34
N LEU A 119 4.37 -4.51 4.37
CA LEU A 119 5.68 -5.00 3.93
C LEU A 119 6.52 -5.42 5.13
N GLY A 120 7.15 -6.59 5.07
CA GLY A 120 8.09 -7.03 6.10
C GLY A 120 8.13 -8.54 6.28
N ASN A 121 8.51 -9.01 7.48
CA ASN A 121 8.35 -10.41 7.83
C ASN A 121 6.90 -10.70 8.29
N ALA A 122 6.51 -11.97 8.32
CA ALA A 122 5.14 -12.38 8.60
C ALA A 122 4.67 -11.95 10.01
N ASP A 123 5.54 -12.03 11.03
CA ASP A 123 5.21 -11.63 12.41
C ASP A 123 4.93 -10.12 12.54
N ALA A 124 5.77 -9.29 11.92
CA ALA A 124 5.58 -7.84 11.88
C ALA A 124 4.28 -7.49 11.14
N CYS A 125 4.02 -8.13 10.00
CA CYS A 125 2.79 -7.93 9.24
C CYS A 125 1.54 -8.34 10.02
N ALA A 126 1.57 -9.48 10.72
CA ALA A 126 0.47 -9.91 11.59
C ALA A 126 0.22 -8.89 12.72
N SER A 127 1.28 -8.44 13.39
CA SER A 127 1.19 -7.51 14.50
C SER A 127 0.67 -6.14 14.06
N ALA A 128 1.19 -5.60 12.95
CA ALA A 128 0.71 -4.34 12.37
C ALA A 128 -0.75 -4.45 11.88
N GLY A 129 -1.12 -5.57 11.25
CA GLY A 129 -2.46 -5.83 10.77
C GLY A 129 -3.49 -5.94 11.90
N LEU A 130 -3.15 -6.61 13.01
CA LEU A 130 -4.01 -6.67 14.20
C LEU A 130 -4.22 -5.28 14.81
N ALA A 131 -3.14 -4.52 15.03
CA ALA A 131 -3.22 -3.17 15.58
C ALA A 131 -4.08 -2.22 14.72
N MET A 132 -4.02 -2.39 13.39
CA MET A 132 -4.87 -1.65 12.46
C MET A 132 -6.35 -2.05 12.58
N LEU A 133 -6.65 -3.36 12.54
CA LEU A 133 -8.02 -3.89 12.55
C LEU A 133 -8.79 -3.54 13.84
N GLU A 134 -8.09 -3.28 14.94
CA GLU A 134 -8.71 -2.77 16.18
C GLU A 134 -9.30 -1.35 16.01
N GLN A 135 -8.72 -0.53 15.14
CA GLN A 135 -8.97 0.93 15.08
C GLN A 135 -9.54 1.41 13.75
N SER A 136 -9.43 0.61 12.69
CA SER A 136 -9.87 0.96 11.34
C SER A 136 -10.54 -0.20 10.60
N ARG A 137 -11.14 0.12 9.46
CA ARG A 137 -11.83 -0.80 8.55
C ARG A 137 -11.28 -0.59 7.13
N PRO A 138 -10.10 -1.12 6.81
CA PRO A 138 -9.54 -0.98 5.48
C PRO A 138 -10.40 -1.72 4.44
N LYS A 139 -10.37 -1.25 3.19
CA LYS A 139 -11.04 -1.90 2.05
C LYS A 139 -10.43 -3.28 1.80
N MET A 140 -9.13 -3.42 2.01
CA MET A 140 -8.37 -4.66 1.81
C MET A 140 -7.06 -4.61 2.60
N ILE A 141 -6.59 -5.76 3.07
CA ILE A 141 -5.25 -5.94 3.62
C ILE A 141 -4.49 -6.91 2.73
N ALA A 142 -3.31 -6.52 2.28
CA ALA A 142 -2.38 -7.35 1.55
C ALA A 142 -1.10 -7.55 2.36
N LEU A 143 -0.67 -8.80 2.51
CA LEU A 143 0.56 -9.19 3.18
C LEU A 143 1.65 -9.38 2.12
N ALA A 144 2.64 -8.49 2.12
CA ALA A 144 3.82 -8.54 1.28
C ALA A 144 5.01 -8.99 2.14
N CYS A 145 4.94 -10.24 2.59
CA CYS A 145 5.94 -10.87 3.44
C CYS A 145 6.43 -12.19 2.85
N GLY A 146 7.63 -12.63 3.25
CA GLY A 146 8.16 -13.94 2.87
C GLY A 146 7.31 -15.10 3.42
N GLU A 147 7.58 -16.31 2.92
CA GLU A 147 6.86 -17.53 3.29
C GLU A 147 7.07 -17.94 4.76
N ASP A 148 8.22 -17.57 5.34
CA ASP A 148 8.57 -17.88 6.72
C ASP A 148 7.57 -17.27 7.72
N GLY A 149 6.81 -18.14 8.38
CA GLY A 149 5.80 -17.77 9.39
C GLY A 149 4.49 -17.21 8.81
N LEU A 150 4.27 -17.32 7.50
CA LEU A 150 3.08 -16.80 6.83
C LEU A 150 1.79 -17.47 7.34
N ASP A 151 1.78 -18.80 7.50
CA ASP A 151 0.61 -19.54 7.99
C ASP A 151 0.17 -19.07 9.39
N ASP A 152 1.15 -18.83 10.27
CA ASP A 152 0.90 -18.30 11.62
C ASP A 152 0.35 -16.87 11.57
N ALA A 153 0.87 -16.03 10.67
CA ALA A 153 0.36 -14.68 10.46
C ALA A 153 -1.10 -14.67 9.98
N ILE A 154 -1.42 -15.55 9.02
CA ILE A 154 -2.80 -15.72 8.53
C ILE A 154 -3.69 -16.22 9.66
N ALA A 155 -3.26 -17.23 10.41
CA ALA A 155 -4.03 -17.79 11.53
C ALA A 155 -4.33 -16.73 12.60
N ARG A 156 -3.39 -15.81 12.86
CA ARG A 156 -3.57 -14.69 13.80
C ARG A 156 -4.51 -13.62 13.26
N LEU A 157 -4.45 -13.27 11.99
CA LEU A 157 -5.28 -12.20 11.41
C LEU A 157 -6.71 -12.64 11.10
N ARG A 158 -6.89 -13.88 10.66
CA ARG A 158 -8.18 -14.41 10.16
C ARG A 158 -9.37 -14.22 11.12
N PRO A 159 -9.24 -14.36 12.45
CA PRO A 159 -10.35 -14.10 13.37
C PRO A 159 -10.79 -12.62 13.42
N HIS A 160 -9.92 -11.68 13.02
CA HIS A 160 -10.11 -10.24 13.20
C HIS A 160 -10.51 -9.50 11.92
N VAL A 161 -10.28 -10.08 10.73
CA VAL A 161 -10.52 -9.39 9.45
C VAL A 161 -12.00 -9.13 9.16
N GLY A 162 -12.92 -9.90 9.75
CA GLY A 162 -14.37 -9.71 9.55
C GLY A 162 -14.77 -9.76 8.08
N ARG A 163 -15.12 -8.60 7.50
CA ARG A 163 -15.49 -8.45 6.08
C ARG A 163 -14.36 -7.89 5.20
N THR A 164 -13.23 -7.50 5.80
CA THR A 164 -12.07 -7.00 5.08
C THR A 164 -11.36 -8.18 4.39
N PRO A 165 -11.20 -8.16 3.07
CA PRO A 165 -10.40 -9.16 2.36
C PRO A 165 -8.95 -9.15 2.86
N LEU A 166 -8.43 -10.34 3.13
CA LEU A 166 -7.03 -10.58 3.44
C LEU A 166 -6.39 -11.32 2.26
N GLN A 167 -5.37 -10.71 1.67
CA GLN A 167 -4.64 -11.25 0.53
C GLN A 167 -3.17 -11.46 0.92
N VAL A 168 -2.61 -12.60 0.54
CA VAL A 168 -1.16 -12.78 0.55
C VAL A 168 -0.63 -12.47 -0.84
N LEU A 169 0.44 -11.69 -0.92
CA LEU A 169 1.07 -11.38 -2.20
C LEU A 169 2.13 -12.41 -2.52
N GLU A 170 2.00 -13.01 -3.70
CA GLU A 170 3.07 -13.77 -4.32
C GLU A 170 3.95 -12.80 -5.11
N PRO A 171 5.30 -12.89 -5.01
CA PRO A 171 6.18 -12.07 -5.82
C PRO A 171 5.88 -12.22 -7.31
N ASN A 172 5.83 -11.10 -8.04
CA ASN A 172 5.52 -11.00 -9.47
C ASN A 172 4.06 -11.28 -9.85
N LEU A 173 3.17 -11.58 -8.89
CA LEU A 173 1.75 -11.73 -9.17
C LEU A 173 1.03 -10.38 -9.04
N ALA A 174 0.27 -10.03 -10.07
CA ALA A 174 -0.52 -8.80 -10.06
C ALA A 174 -1.87 -9.01 -9.38
N VAL A 175 -2.26 -8.04 -8.56
CA VAL A 175 -3.54 -7.99 -7.85
C VAL A 175 -4.32 -6.75 -8.31
N GLU A 176 -5.63 -6.93 -8.51
CA GLU A 176 -6.56 -5.88 -8.92
C GLU A 176 -7.66 -5.69 -7.87
N VAL A 177 -8.05 -4.43 -7.62
CA VAL A 177 -8.93 -4.00 -6.51
C VAL A 177 -9.94 -2.95 -6.95
#